data_AF-A0A150AHL5-F1
#
_entry.id   AF-A0A150AHL5-F1
#
_cell.length_a   1.000
_cell.length_b   1.000
_cell.length_c   1.000
_cell.angle_alpha   90.00
_cell.angle_beta   90.00
_cell.angle_gamma   90.00
#
_symmetry.space_group_name_H-M   'P 1'
#
loop_
_entity.id
_entity.type
_entity.pdbx_description
1 polymer ?
#
loop_
_entity_poly.entity_id
_entity_poly.type
_entity_poly.pdbx_seq_one_letter_code
_entity_poly.pdbx_strand_id
1 'polypeptide(L)'
;MEIMEDNAKRKILDFLSGNIAVKEFESWLYNNCDLESRLGSDCFFDLINIDFNNQDCVYETKLALLGKYIDVEELKNFNYQISLKQAGWFKGRKSQQNIDTTNLKPELKHAWDIILEFGGLELIRTSSPDYWTPRNIVFPETIERIKNGAEYGINKELVCFAYIDDYNAVLYVDDEKNYYQLDDIVSLELYQLKGETFSKMIQNLLGFDEETKFEQFYARS
;
A
#
# COMPACT_ATOMS: atom_id res chain seq x y z
N MET A 1 -20.88 22.32 -1.68
CA MET A 1 -21.25 22.03 -0.27
C MET A 1 -20.83 20.60 -0.04
N GLU A 2 -19.53 20.39 0.18
CA GLU A 2 -18.85 19.11 -0.10
C GLU A 2 -17.60 18.93 0.80
N ILE A 3 -17.53 19.66 1.93
CA ILE A 3 -16.31 19.72 2.79
C ILE A 3 -16.56 19.10 4.19
N MET A 4 -17.80 18.72 4.53
CA MET A 4 -18.14 18.20 5.88
C MET A 4 -18.30 16.67 5.98
N GLU A 5 -18.61 15.98 4.89
CA GLU A 5 -18.71 14.51 4.86
C GLU A 5 -17.34 13.83 5.12
N ASP A 6 -16.25 14.52 4.85
CA ASP A 6 -14.89 13.95 4.82
C ASP A 6 -14.20 13.80 6.20
N ASN A 7 -14.63 14.54 7.24
CA ASN A 7 -13.88 14.55 8.52
C ASN A 7 -14.07 13.27 9.37
N ALA A 8 -15.28 12.72 9.47
CA ALA A 8 -15.50 11.51 10.28
C ALA A 8 -14.86 10.28 9.63
N LYS A 9 -15.05 10.12 8.32
CA LYS A 9 -14.43 9.05 7.56
C LYS A 9 -12.91 9.11 7.66
N ARG A 10 -12.33 10.32 7.52
CA ARG A 10 -10.90 10.54 7.74
C ARG A 10 -10.45 10.14 9.15
N LYS A 11 -11.18 10.55 10.20
CA LYS A 11 -10.83 10.24 11.59
C LYS A 11 -10.85 8.73 11.87
N ILE A 12 -11.85 8.03 11.32
CA ILE A 12 -11.95 6.58 11.39
C ILE A 12 -10.78 5.92 10.64
N LEU A 13 -10.50 6.34 9.41
CA LEU A 13 -9.38 5.80 8.64
C LEU A 13 -8.04 6.00 9.40
N ASP A 14 -7.80 7.21 9.93
CA ASP A 14 -6.61 7.47 10.75
C ASP A 14 -6.56 6.57 12.00
N PHE A 15 -7.69 6.20 12.61
CA PHE A 15 -7.73 5.22 13.71
C PHE A 15 -7.40 3.80 13.26
N LEU A 16 -8.05 3.33 12.19
CA LEU A 16 -7.87 1.97 11.66
C LEU A 16 -6.44 1.74 11.14
N SER A 17 -5.75 2.81 10.74
CA SER A 17 -4.34 2.84 10.35
C SER A 17 -3.35 2.98 11.52
N GLY A 18 -3.83 3.20 12.75
CA GLY A 18 -2.99 3.40 13.93
C GLY A 18 -2.34 4.79 14.04
N ASN A 19 -2.80 5.78 13.28
CA ASN A 19 -2.29 7.16 13.34
C ASN A 19 -2.86 7.96 14.52
N ILE A 20 -3.97 7.51 15.10
CA ILE A 20 -4.53 8.12 16.32
C ILE A 20 -4.64 7.07 17.42
N ALA A 21 -4.40 7.52 18.65
CA ALA A 21 -4.48 6.64 19.81
C ALA A 21 -5.92 6.21 20.09
N VAL A 22 -6.10 5.00 20.63
CA VAL A 22 -7.40 4.45 21.01
C VAL A 22 -8.21 5.43 21.87
N LYS A 23 -7.58 6.02 22.89
CA LYS A 23 -8.25 6.98 23.79
C LYS A 23 -8.66 8.27 23.10
N GLU A 24 -7.90 8.70 22.09
CA GLU A 24 -8.26 9.87 21.30
C GLU A 24 -9.48 9.57 20.42
N PHE A 25 -9.52 8.39 19.78
CA PHE A 25 -10.65 7.96 18.97
C PHE A 25 -11.92 7.76 19.80
N GLU A 26 -11.82 7.08 20.95
CA GLU A 26 -12.91 6.88 21.90
C GLU A 26 -13.50 8.23 22.36
N SER A 27 -12.64 9.18 22.75
CA SER A 27 -13.07 10.51 23.14
C SER A 27 -13.76 11.24 21.97
N TRP A 28 -13.27 11.10 20.75
CA TRP A 28 -13.92 11.70 19.58
C TRP A 28 -15.29 11.08 19.31
N LEU A 29 -15.41 9.74 19.39
CA LEU A 29 -16.63 8.99 19.15
C LEU A 29 -17.77 9.49 20.04
N TYR A 30 -17.51 9.63 21.34
CA TYR A 30 -18.53 10.03 22.32
C TYR A 30 -18.87 11.52 22.31
N ASN A 31 -18.02 12.38 21.74
CA ASN A 31 -18.25 13.82 21.67
C ASN A 31 -18.81 14.27 20.31
N ASN A 32 -18.99 13.37 19.35
CA ASN A 32 -19.48 13.70 18.00
C ASN A 32 -20.98 13.40 17.90
N CYS A 33 -21.82 14.38 18.28
CA CYS A 33 -23.27 14.23 18.38
C CYS A 33 -23.99 13.90 17.06
N ASP A 34 -23.39 14.24 15.92
CA ASP A 34 -24.00 14.02 14.60
C ASP A 34 -23.54 12.69 13.96
N LEU A 35 -22.71 11.91 14.66
CA LEU A 35 -22.07 10.74 14.08
C LEU A 35 -23.06 9.61 13.74
N GLU A 36 -24.09 9.39 14.56
CA GLU A 36 -25.16 8.42 14.27
C GLU A 36 -25.83 8.71 12.92
N SER A 37 -26.15 9.98 12.67
CA SER A 37 -26.81 10.40 11.43
C SER A 37 -25.95 10.14 10.18
N ARG A 38 -24.62 10.11 10.33
CA ARG A 38 -23.67 9.93 9.23
C ARG A 38 -23.31 8.47 8.98
N LEU A 39 -23.20 7.68 10.05
CA LEU A 39 -22.87 6.25 9.97
C LEU A 39 -24.09 5.37 9.71
N GLY A 40 -25.28 5.86 10.08
CA GLY A 40 -26.47 5.03 10.24
C GLY A 40 -26.48 4.36 11.61
N SER A 41 -27.68 4.17 12.17
CA SER A 41 -27.87 3.68 13.53
C SER A 41 -27.22 2.30 13.75
N ASP A 42 -27.29 1.38 12.79
CA ASP A 42 -26.70 0.04 12.92
C ASP A 42 -25.17 0.10 13.13
N CYS A 43 -24.44 0.81 12.26
CA CYS A 43 -22.99 0.96 12.38
C CYS A 43 -22.59 1.75 13.63
N PHE A 44 -23.38 2.75 14.00
CA PHE A 44 -23.14 3.54 15.20
C PHE A 44 -23.31 2.71 16.47
N PHE A 45 -24.37 1.89 16.56
CA PHE A 45 -24.60 1.01 17.70
C PHE A 45 -23.48 -0.03 17.84
N ASP A 46 -23.06 -0.64 16.73
CA ASP A 46 -21.93 -1.57 16.74
C ASP A 46 -20.66 -0.89 17.32
N LEU A 47 -20.38 0.35 16.92
CA LEU A 47 -19.21 1.09 17.40
C LEU A 47 -19.25 1.48 18.87
N ILE A 48 -20.38 2.02 19.36
CA ILE A 48 -20.44 2.48 20.76
C ILE A 48 -20.45 1.31 21.76
N ASN A 49 -20.74 0.10 21.30
CA ASN A 49 -20.71 -1.13 22.10
C ASN A 49 -19.31 -1.73 22.26
N ILE A 50 -18.30 -1.22 21.54
CA ILE A 50 -16.92 -1.70 21.63
C ILE A 50 -16.29 -1.29 22.96
N ASP A 51 -15.60 -2.22 23.61
CA ASP A 51 -14.76 -1.90 24.78
C ASP A 51 -13.39 -1.41 24.32
N PHE A 52 -13.20 -0.09 24.31
CA PHE A 52 -11.92 0.55 23.94
C PHE A 52 -10.79 0.35 24.98
N ASN A 53 -11.04 -0.36 26.09
CA ASN A 53 -9.97 -0.83 26.97
C ASN A 53 -9.45 -2.22 26.58
N ASN A 54 -10.17 -2.94 25.72
CA ASN A 54 -9.73 -4.22 25.18
C ASN A 54 -8.61 -4.03 24.14
N GLN A 55 -7.62 -4.92 24.14
CA GLN A 55 -6.55 -4.94 23.15
C GLN A 55 -7.08 -5.20 21.73
N ASP A 56 -8.22 -5.90 21.61
CA ASP A 56 -8.86 -6.23 20.34
C ASP A 56 -9.76 -5.11 19.80
N CYS A 57 -9.88 -3.96 20.48
CA CYS A 57 -10.82 -2.89 20.09
C CYS A 57 -10.63 -2.39 18.65
N VAL A 58 -9.39 -2.35 18.14
CA VAL A 58 -9.12 -1.96 16.74
C VAL A 58 -9.70 -2.99 15.78
N TYR A 59 -9.59 -4.28 16.11
CA TYR A 59 -10.16 -5.36 15.30
C TYR A 59 -11.69 -5.34 15.35
N GLU A 60 -12.29 -5.15 16.52
CA GLU A 60 -13.74 -4.99 16.66
C GLU A 60 -14.25 -3.78 15.88
N THR A 61 -13.51 -2.67 15.88
CA THR A 61 -13.86 -1.47 15.10
C THR A 61 -13.81 -1.75 13.60
N LYS A 62 -12.84 -2.55 13.13
CA LYS A 62 -12.80 -3.01 11.74
C LYS A 62 -14.05 -3.82 11.40
N LEU A 63 -14.46 -4.76 12.26
CA LEU A 63 -15.68 -5.55 12.04
C LEU A 63 -16.96 -4.68 12.02
N ALA A 64 -17.02 -3.64 12.84
CA ALA A 64 -18.16 -2.74 12.89
C ALA A 64 -18.30 -1.89 11.62
N LEU A 65 -17.19 -1.54 10.96
CA LEU A 65 -17.18 -0.52 9.90
C LEU A 65 -16.81 -1.01 8.50
N LEU A 66 -15.96 -2.02 8.37
CA LEU A 66 -15.51 -2.50 7.07
C LEU A 66 -16.63 -3.22 6.33
N GLY A 67 -16.81 -2.91 5.05
CA GLY A 67 -17.88 -3.42 4.20
C GLY A 67 -19.27 -2.84 4.49
N LYS A 68 -19.40 -1.98 5.52
CA LYS A 68 -20.63 -1.26 5.86
C LYS A 68 -20.52 0.25 5.60
N TYR A 69 -19.50 0.89 6.17
CA TYR A 69 -19.26 2.33 6.08
C TYR A 69 -17.95 2.68 5.36
N ILE A 70 -16.95 1.82 5.47
CA ILE A 70 -15.66 1.95 4.78
C ILE A 70 -15.44 0.71 3.94
N ASP A 71 -15.13 0.92 2.67
CA ASP A 71 -14.73 -0.18 1.81
C ASP A 71 -13.31 -0.63 2.17
N VAL A 72 -13.06 -1.94 2.08
CA VAL A 72 -11.74 -2.51 2.32
C VAL A 72 -10.68 -1.84 1.44
N GLU A 73 -10.98 -1.70 0.15
CA GLU A 73 -10.08 -1.09 -0.83
C GLU A 73 -9.77 0.38 -0.49
N GLU A 74 -10.72 1.08 0.15
CA GLU A 74 -10.49 2.44 0.63
C GLU A 74 -9.47 2.48 1.78
N LEU A 75 -9.57 1.55 2.75
CA LEU A 75 -8.58 1.44 3.83
C LEU A 75 -7.19 1.04 3.28
N LYS A 76 -7.13 0.12 2.32
CA LYS A 76 -5.87 -0.28 1.65
C LYS A 76 -5.19 0.91 0.98
N ASN A 77 -5.95 1.66 0.17
CA ASN A 77 -5.45 2.86 -0.50
C ASN A 77 -5.05 3.95 0.49
N PHE A 78 -5.79 4.11 1.58
CA PHE A 78 -5.47 5.08 2.61
C PHE A 78 -4.14 4.77 3.31
N ASN A 79 -3.93 3.52 3.73
CA ASN A 79 -2.66 3.05 4.30
C ASN A 79 -1.49 3.26 3.34
N TYR A 80 -1.68 2.91 2.08
CA TYR A 80 -0.68 3.13 1.04
C TYR A 80 -0.28 4.60 0.91
N GLN A 81 -1.26 5.51 0.89
CA GLN A 81 -1.00 6.95 0.83
C GLN A 81 -0.27 7.47 2.06
N ILE A 82 -0.50 6.90 3.25
CA ILE A 82 0.26 7.23 4.46
C ILE A 82 1.71 6.80 4.32
N SER A 83 1.97 5.56 3.90
CA SER A 83 3.32 5.05 3.71
C SER A 83 4.10 5.87 2.69
N LEU A 84 3.47 6.24 1.57
CA LEU A 84 4.04 7.16 0.59
C LEU A 84 4.42 8.51 1.22
N LYS A 85 3.50 9.12 1.97
CA LYS A 85 3.77 10.41 2.65
C LYS A 85 4.89 10.33 3.68
N GLN A 86 4.93 9.25 4.46
CA GLN A 86 5.98 9.02 5.46
C GLN A 86 7.36 8.88 4.81
N ALA A 87 7.44 8.26 3.64
CA ALA A 87 8.67 8.20 2.84
C ALA A 87 9.04 9.54 2.18
N GLY A 88 8.15 10.55 2.22
CA GLY A 88 8.38 11.86 1.62
C GLY A 88 7.79 12.04 0.23
N TRP A 89 6.93 11.13 -0.22
CA TRP A 89 6.18 11.31 -1.47
C TRP A 89 5.00 12.27 -1.30
N PHE A 90 4.76 13.08 -2.33
CA PHE A 90 3.59 13.94 -2.45
C PHE A 90 3.24 14.13 -3.93
N LYS A 91 1.97 14.37 -4.23
CA LYS A 91 1.49 14.56 -5.60
C LYS A 91 2.25 15.68 -6.31
N GLY A 92 2.83 15.36 -7.47
CA GLY A 92 3.62 16.32 -8.26
C GLY A 92 5.10 16.39 -7.88
N ARG A 93 5.56 15.58 -6.91
CA ARG A 93 6.99 15.34 -6.69
C ARG A 93 7.62 14.84 -7.99
N LYS A 94 8.78 15.40 -8.33
CA LYS A 94 9.68 14.86 -9.34
C LYS A 94 11.09 14.81 -8.77
N SER A 95 11.82 13.74 -9.08
CA SER A 95 13.27 13.66 -8.87
C SER A 95 13.95 14.85 -9.55
N GLN A 96 15.06 15.33 -8.98
CA GLN A 96 15.82 16.45 -9.54
C GLN A 96 16.50 16.12 -10.88
N GLN A 97 16.45 14.87 -11.31
CA GLN A 97 17.07 14.43 -12.54
C GLN A 97 16.29 14.89 -13.77
N ASN A 98 17.00 15.58 -14.67
CA ASN A 98 16.45 16.07 -15.92
C ASN A 98 16.86 15.10 -17.03
N ILE A 99 15.98 14.13 -17.30
CA ILE A 99 16.25 13.05 -18.26
C ILE A 99 15.25 13.18 -19.39
N ASP A 100 15.78 13.27 -20.61
CA ASP A 100 14.97 13.21 -21.82
C ASP A 100 14.58 11.76 -22.10
N THR A 101 13.31 11.44 -21.85
CA THR A 101 12.76 10.09 -22.08
C THR A 101 12.17 9.90 -23.48
N THR A 102 12.23 10.93 -24.35
CA THR A 102 11.49 10.96 -25.64
C THR A 102 11.95 9.87 -26.62
N ASN A 103 13.23 9.48 -26.58
CA ASN A 103 13.81 8.50 -27.50
C ASN A 103 14.30 7.22 -26.79
N LEU A 104 13.88 6.99 -25.54
CA LEU A 104 14.23 5.77 -24.83
C LEU A 104 13.42 4.58 -25.35
N LYS A 105 14.01 3.38 -25.26
CA LYS A 105 13.25 2.14 -25.42
C LYS A 105 12.08 2.10 -24.42
N PRO A 106 10.96 1.43 -24.75
CA PRO A 106 9.76 1.43 -23.90
C PRO A 106 10.03 1.02 -22.45
N GLU A 107 10.73 -0.09 -22.21
CA GLU A 107 11.09 -0.61 -20.90
C GLU A 107 11.91 0.37 -20.06
N LEU A 108 12.86 1.07 -20.69
CA LEU A 108 13.66 2.12 -20.07
C LEU A 108 12.81 3.34 -19.73
N LYS A 109 11.91 3.72 -20.63
CA LYS A 109 10.99 4.84 -20.40
C LYS A 109 10.08 4.55 -19.20
N HIS A 110 9.47 3.37 -19.13
CA HIS A 110 8.57 3.01 -18.04
C HIS A 110 9.31 3.00 -16.70
N ALA A 111 10.54 2.47 -16.66
CA ALA A 111 11.35 2.49 -15.44
C ALA A 111 11.73 3.93 -15.04
N TRP A 112 12.09 4.78 -15.99
CA TRP A 112 12.35 6.20 -15.72
C TRP A 112 11.11 6.96 -15.25
N ASP A 113 9.93 6.69 -15.80
CA ASP A 113 8.68 7.30 -15.32
C ASP A 113 8.46 7.00 -13.83
N ILE A 114 8.77 5.78 -13.38
CA ILE A 114 8.73 5.37 -11.97
C ILE A 114 9.82 6.08 -11.16
N ILE A 115 11.09 6.06 -11.60
CA ILE A 115 12.21 6.69 -10.87
C ILE A 115 12.06 8.21 -10.80
N LEU A 116 11.51 8.85 -11.82
CA LEU A 116 11.23 10.28 -11.79
C LEU A 116 10.20 10.63 -10.71
N GLU A 117 9.26 9.74 -10.40
CA GLU A 117 8.25 9.98 -9.37
C GLU A 117 8.70 9.52 -7.97
N PHE A 118 9.30 8.33 -7.88
CA PHE A 118 9.58 7.62 -6.63
C PHE A 118 11.07 7.52 -6.29
N GLY A 119 11.99 7.89 -7.19
CA GLY A 119 13.43 7.80 -6.95
C GLY A 119 13.88 8.51 -5.67
N GLY A 120 14.81 7.87 -4.97
CA GLY A 120 15.34 8.30 -3.66
C GLY A 120 14.38 8.10 -2.49
N LEU A 121 13.22 7.45 -2.70
CA LEU A 121 12.33 7.08 -1.61
C LEU A 121 12.67 5.70 -1.07
N GLU A 122 12.45 5.54 0.23
CA GLU A 122 12.44 4.24 0.89
C GLU A 122 11.09 4.07 1.59
N LEU A 123 10.32 3.09 1.13
CA LEU A 123 9.06 2.71 1.77
C LEU A 123 9.39 1.68 2.86
N ILE A 124 9.31 2.10 4.11
CA ILE A 124 9.55 1.24 5.27
C ILE A 124 8.22 0.73 5.80
N ARG A 125 8.15 -0.56 6.12
CA ARG A 125 7.01 -1.15 6.83
C ARG A 125 7.08 -0.78 8.32
N THR A 126 5.96 -0.31 8.86
CA THR A 126 5.85 0.14 10.25
C THR A 126 5.24 -0.90 11.20
N SER A 127 4.77 -2.05 10.71
CA SER A 127 4.06 -3.07 11.50
C SER A 127 4.71 -4.48 11.46
N SER A 128 4.39 -5.28 12.49
CA SER A 128 5.07 -6.51 12.95
C SER A 128 5.56 -7.45 11.83
N PRO A 129 6.79 -8.02 11.96
CA PRO A 129 7.41 -8.82 10.92
C PRO A 129 6.78 -10.21 10.86
N ASP A 130 5.87 -10.41 9.91
CA ASP A 130 5.72 -11.74 9.31
C ASP A 130 6.94 -11.99 8.41
N TYR A 131 7.54 -13.17 8.49
CA TYR A 131 8.83 -13.49 7.85
C TYR A 131 8.81 -13.40 6.31
N TRP A 132 7.64 -13.25 5.69
CA TRP A 132 7.44 -13.31 4.24
C TRP A 132 7.16 -11.95 3.60
N THR A 133 6.93 -10.91 4.39
CA THR A 133 6.62 -9.57 3.87
C THR A 133 7.86 -8.67 3.89
N PRO A 134 8.18 -7.98 2.78
CA PRO A 134 9.24 -6.97 2.71
C PRO A 134 9.23 -6.01 3.91
N ARG A 135 10.41 -5.78 4.49
CA ARG A 135 10.68 -4.74 5.49
C ARG A 135 10.79 -3.36 4.85
N ASN A 136 11.44 -3.28 3.69
CA ASN A 136 11.57 -2.04 2.92
C ASN A 136 11.53 -2.24 1.41
N ILE A 137 11.12 -1.19 0.71
CA ILE A 137 11.23 -1.05 -0.75
C ILE A 137 11.99 0.25 -1.05
N VAL A 138 13.17 0.13 -1.66
CA VAL A 138 14.06 1.25 -1.97
C VAL A 138 14.00 1.55 -3.46
N PHE A 139 13.67 2.78 -3.82
CA PHE A 139 13.69 3.27 -5.19
C PHE A 139 15.02 3.99 -5.45
N PRO A 140 15.91 3.44 -6.30
CA PRO A 140 17.17 4.11 -6.63
C PRO A 140 16.90 5.44 -7.32
N GLU A 141 17.86 6.36 -7.25
CA GLU A 141 17.78 7.63 -7.96
C GLU A 141 18.00 7.46 -9.47
N THR A 142 18.61 6.36 -9.90
CA THR A 142 18.94 6.09 -11.31
C THR A 142 18.66 4.63 -11.68
N ILE A 143 18.60 4.35 -12.98
CA ILE A 143 18.57 2.97 -13.49
C ILE A 143 19.95 2.33 -13.27
N GLU A 144 20.00 1.33 -12.39
CA GLU A 144 21.25 0.66 -12.02
C GLU A 144 21.44 -0.69 -12.73
N ARG A 145 20.35 -1.34 -13.18
CA ARG A 145 20.40 -2.71 -13.71
C ARG A 145 19.38 -2.93 -14.83
N ILE A 146 19.85 -3.59 -15.89
CA ILE A 146 19.04 -4.13 -16.98
C ILE A 146 19.36 -5.62 -17.06
N LYS A 147 18.34 -6.47 -17.21
CA LYS A 147 18.49 -7.92 -17.39
C LYS A 147 17.86 -8.38 -18.68
N ASN A 148 18.44 -9.44 -19.25
CA ASN A 148 17.76 -10.23 -20.25
C ASN A 148 16.83 -11.21 -19.51
N GLY A 149 15.52 -11.01 -19.64
CA GLY A 149 14.52 -11.88 -19.03
C GLY A 149 14.58 -13.33 -19.51
N ALA A 150 15.28 -13.61 -20.62
CA ALA A 150 15.30 -14.94 -21.24
C ALA A 150 15.93 -15.99 -20.32
N GLU A 151 16.85 -15.57 -19.45
CA GLU A 151 17.43 -16.41 -18.38
C GLU A 151 16.38 -16.96 -17.42
N TYR A 152 15.21 -16.35 -17.41
CA TYR A 152 14.07 -16.67 -16.57
C TYR A 152 12.85 -17.11 -17.39
N GLY A 153 13.01 -17.37 -18.69
CA GLY A 153 11.89 -17.76 -19.57
C GLY A 153 10.99 -16.60 -20.01
N ILE A 154 11.38 -15.34 -19.77
CA ILE A 154 10.70 -14.15 -20.32
C ILE A 154 11.48 -13.66 -21.53
N ASN A 155 10.95 -13.73 -22.74
CA ASN A 155 11.67 -13.23 -23.93
C ASN A 155 11.62 -11.69 -24.07
N LYS A 156 12.05 -10.95 -23.04
CA LYS A 156 12.01 -9.48 -22.96
C LYS A 156 13.20 -8.90 -22.20
N GLU A 157 13.49 -7.63 -22.46
CA GLU A 157 14.41 -6.83 -21.64
C GLU A 157 13.68 -6.36 -20.38
N LEU A 158 14.33 -6.47 -19.22
CA LEU A 158 13.78 -6.10 -17.92
C LEU A 158 14.63 -5.00 -17.30
N VAL A 159 14.00 -3.91 -16.89
CA VAL A 159 14.70 -2.76 -16.31
C VAL A 159 14.35 -2.61 -14.83
N CYS A 160 15.37 -2.58 -13.97
CA CYS A 160 15.21 -2.45 -12.52
C CYS A 160 14.72 -1.04 -12.15
N PHE A 161 13.75 -0.96 -11.24
CA PHE A 161 13.26 0.31 -10.69
C PHE A 161 13.18 0.35 -9.16
N ALA A 162 13.37 -0.76 -8.46
CA ALA A 162 13.39 -0.80 -6.99
C ALA A 162 14.05 -2.07 -6.42
N TYR A 163 14.45 -2.00 -5.16
CA TYR A 163 15.04 -3.08 -4.37
C TYR A 163 14.20 -3.38 -3.14
N ILE A 164 14.21 -4.62 -2.69
CA ILE A 164 13.51 -5.09 -1.49
C ILE A 164 14.54 -5.68 -0.53
N ASP A 165 14.41 -5.36 0.76
CA ASP A 165 15.15 -5.95 1.88
C ASP A 165 16.66 -6.05 1.61
N ASP A 166 17.31 -4.91 1.42
CA ASP A 166 18.76 -4.84 1.16
C ASP A 166 19.22 -5.72 -0.01
N TYR A 167 18.47 -5.67 -1.13
CA TYR A 167 18.74 -6.41 -2.38
C TYR A 167 18.43 -7.91 -2.32
N ASN A 168 17.72 -8.42 -1.30
CA ASN A 168 17.24 -9.80 -1.31
C ASN A 168 16.31 -10.09 -2.49
N ALA A 169 15.54 -9.07 -2.91
CA ALA A 169 14.73 -9.10 -4.12
C ALA A 169 14.81 -7.79 -4.89
N VAL A 170 14.51 -7.86 -6.19
CA VAL A 170 14.62 -6.72 -7.12
C VAL A 170 13.37 -6.63 -7.99
N LEU A 171 12.86 -5.41 -8.18
CA LEU A 171 11.67 -5.14 -8.98
C LEU A 171 12.03 -4.62 -10.38
N TYR A 172 11.39 -5.18 -11.40
CA TYR A 172 11.63 -4.85 -12.80
C TYR A 172 10.36 -4.55 -13.56
N VAL A 173 10.49 -3.77 -14.64
CA VAL A 173 9.44 -3.49 -15.61
C VAL A 173 9.89 -3.87 -17.03
N ASP A 174 8.96 -4.36 -17.86
CA ASP A 174 9.18 -4.63 -19.28
C ASP A 174 8.60 -3.55 -20.20
N ASP A 175 8.65 -3.77 -21.51
CA ASP A 175 8.15 -2.86 -22.56
C ASP A 175 6.62 -2.69 -22.58
N GLU A 176 5.88 -3.65 -22.03
CA GLU A 176 4.42 -3.71 -21.95
C GLU A 176 3.87 -3.22 -20.61
N LYS A 177 4.73 -2.69 -19.72
CA LYS A 177 4.39 -2.28 -18.35
C LYS A 177 3.96 -3.43 -17.44
N ASN A 178 4.44 -4.64 -17.70
CA ASN A 178 4.36 -5.72 -16.73
C ASN A 178 5.46 -5.52 -15.67
N TYR A 179 5.14 -5.84 -14.42
CA TYR A 179 6.06 -5.73 -13.30
C TYR A 179 6.46 -7.11 -12.78
N TYR A 180 7.68 -7.22 -12.28
CA TYR A 180 8.29 -8.49 -11.88
C TYR A 180 9.06 -8.33 -10.57
N GLN A 181 9.02 -9.33 -9.71
CA GLN A 181 9.93 -9.47 -8.57
C GLN A 181 10.86 -10.64 -8.84
N LEU A 182 12.18 -10.40 -8.73
CA LEU A 182 13.21 -11.43 -8.79
C LEU A 182 13.87 -11.54 -7.43
N ASP A 183 13.78 -12.71 -6.80
CA ASP A 183 14.51 -13.01 -5.56
C ASP A 183 15.87 -13.63 -5.90
N ASP A 184 16.93 -13.19 -5.22
CA ASP A 184 18.29 -13.69 -5.49
C ASP A 184 18.55 -15.08 -4.85
N ILE A 185 17.61 -15.64 -4.06
CA ILE A 185 17.97 -16.67 -3.06
C ILE A 185 17.54 -18.12 -3.40
N VAL A 186 16.46 -18.45 -4.13
CA VAL A 186 15.96 -19.86 -4.08
C VAL A 186 15.53 -20.57 -5.37
N SER A 187 15.20 -19.92 -6.48
CA SER A 187 14.89 -20.70 -7.69
C SER A 187 15.07 -19.92 -8.99
N LEU A 188 15.33 -20.66 -10.08
CA LEU A 188 15.19 -20.18 -11.46
C LEU A 188 13.75 -19.76 -11.81
N GLU A 189 12.81 -19.85 -10.85
CA GLU A 189 11.41 -19.53 -11.05
C GLU A 189 11.14 -18.10 -10.62
N LEU A 190 10.66 -17.32 -11.58
CA LEU A 190 10.16 -15.97 -11.38
C LEU A 190 8.91 -15.98 -10.51
N TYR A 191 8.91 -15.18 -9.45
CA TYR A 191 7.63 -14.73 -8.92
C TYR A 191 7.12 -13.58 -9.81
N GLN A 192 6.32 -13.93 -10.81
CA GLN A 192 5.60 -12.91 -11.58
C GLN A 192 4.53 -12.29 -10.69
N LEU A 193 4.79 -11.08 -10.17
CA LEU A 193 3.76 -10.25 -9.58
C LEU A 193 2.82 -9.78 -10.69
N LYS A 194 1.74 -10.53 -10.92
CA LYS A 194 0.65 -10.10 -11.79
C LYS A 194 -0.22 -9.08 -11.06
N GLY A 195 0.30 -7.88 -10.83
CA GLY A 195 -0.49 -6.73 -10.41
C GLY A 195 -1.05 -6.02 -11.64
N GLU A 196 -2.36 -5.71 -11.66
CA GLU A 196 -2.99 -4.97 -12.77
C GLU A 196 -2.41 -3.54 -12.92
N THR A 197 -1.73 -3.01 -11.87
CA THR A 197 -1.06 -1.70 -11.85
C THR A 197 0.16 -1.65 -10.91
N PHE A 198 1.05 -0.68 -11.11
CA PHE A 198 2.20 -0.38 -10.21
C PHE A 198 1.77 -0.23 -8.76
N SER A 199 0.75 0.59 -8.50
CA SER A 199 0.26 0.84 -7.13
C SER A 199 -0.19 -0.44 -6.44
N LYS A 200 -0.90 -1.33 -7.16
CA LYS A 200 -1.37 -2.59 -6.59
C LYS A 200 -0.20 -3.52 -6.26
N MET A 201 0.80 -3.60 -7.13
CA MET A 201 2.03 -4.35 -6.82
C MET A 201 2.69 -3.84 -5.53
N ILE A 202 2.89 -2.53 -5.37
CA ILE A 202 3.50 -1.97 -4.17
C ILE A 202 2.63 -2.21 -2.92
N GLN A 203 1.30 -2.09 -3.02
CA GLN A 203 0.39 -2.41 -1.91
C GLN A 203 0.51 -3.86 -1.46
N ASN A 204 0.59 -4.80 -2.41
CA ASN A 204 0.73 -6.22 -2.13
C ASN A 204 2.07 -6.52 -1.43
N LEU A 205 3.16 -5.92 -1.92
CA LEU A 205 4.49 -6.02 -1.32
C LEU A 205 4.54 -5.45 0.10
N LEU A 206 3.81 -4.38 0.38
CA LEU A 206 3.71 -3.82 1.73
C LEU A 206 2.75 -4.59 2.65
N GLY A 207 2.14 -5.67 2.17
CA GLY A 207 1.23 -6.50 2.95
C GLY A 207 -0.13 -5.85 3.21
N PHE A 208 -0.52 -4.84 2.42
CA PHE A 208 -1.86 -4.25 2.52
C PHE A 208 -2.94 -5.15 1.91
N ASP A 209 -2.55 -6.15 1.12
CA ASP A 209 -3.46 -7.10 0.46
C ASP A 209 -3.64 -8.41 1.26
N GLU A 210 -3.04 -8.54 2.45
CA GLU A 210 -3.19 -9.73 3.31
C GLU A 210 -4.57 -9.75 4.01
N GLU A 211 -5.60 -9.98 3.21
CA GLU A 211 -6.95 -10.32 3.67
C GLU A 211 -7.26 -11.82 3.60
N THR A 212 -6.25 -12.68 3.41
CA THR A 212 -6.44 -14.12 3.60
C THR A 212 -6.88 -14.49 5.02
N LYS A 213 -6.82 -13.56 6.00
CA LYS A 213 -7.41 -13.75 7.34
C LYS A 213 -8.82 -13.18 7.51
N PHE A 214 -9.21 -12.15 6.75
CA PHE A 214 -10.52 -11.47 6.90
C PHE A 214 -11.58 -12.08 5.95
N GLU A 215 -11.23 -12.36 4.70
CA GLU A 215 -12.12 -12.97 3.71
C GLU A 215 -12.48 -14.43 4.03
N GLN A 216 -11.57 -15.19 4.64
CA GLN A 216 -11.82 -16.59 5.06
C GLN A 216 -12.93 -16.70 6.13
N PHE A 217 -13.21 -15.63 6.89
CA PHE A 217 -14.26 -15.61 7.90
C PHE A 217 -15.62 -15.22 7.33
N TYR A 218 -15.67 -14.28 6.39
CA TYR A 218 -16.92 -13.91 5.70
C TYR A 218 -17.41 -15.01 4.74
N ALA A 219 -16.50 -15.79 4.14
CA ALA A 219 -16.88 -16.96 3.34
C ALA A 219 -17.37 -18.16 4.19
N ARG A 220 -17.36 -18.05 5.53
CA ARG A 220 -17.79 -19.08 6.48
C ARG A 220 -18.96 -18.66 7.39
N SER A 221 -19.54 -17.48 7.17
CA SER A 221 -20.73 -16.96 7.87
C SER A 221 -21.95 -17.08 6.97
#